data_AF-A0A6G5RL09-F1
#
_entry.id   AF-A0A6G5RL09-F1
#
_cell.length_a   1.000
_cell.length_b   1.000
_cell.length_c   1.000
_cell.angle_alpha   90.00
_cell.angle_beta   90.00
_cell.angle_gamma   90.00
#
_symmetry.space_group_name_H-M   'P 1'
#
loop_
_entity.id
_entity.type
_entity.pdbx_description
1 polymer ?
#
loop_
_entity_poly.entity_id
_entity_poly.type
_entity_poly.pdbx_seq_one_letter_code
_entity_poly.pdbx_strand_id
1 'polypeptide(L)'
;MSTQLDGGPSFDLDITTPRARSSVDISTFRVGRHGGPDEADLAYRERLYGLIGAIVVAGGHVEAAMKRLILLLRDEQGGFSLVDKTWSDLHKLLVAQSRRSIPQATALAEILEWGEVNELKRRRDDAVHASWWNWDGVGVMRSRFFRKQDGANIVCTLEDLEEDARLLFAYAEKLDLLLEADWPQARLPRRT
;
A
#
# COMPACT_ATOMS: atom_id res chain seq x y z
N MET A 1 27.93 -14.87 4.49
CA MET A 1 27.83 -14.88 3.01
C MET A 1 27.59 -13.45 2.58
N SER A 2 28.42 -12.90 1.69
CA SER A 2 28.16 -11.58 1.10
C SER A 2 26.96 -11.73 0.17
N THR A 3 25.86 -11.05 0.48
CA THR A 3 24.64 -11.07 -0.30
C THR A 3 24.42 -9.69 -0.90
N GLN A 4 24.25 -9.65 -2.22
CA GLN A 4 23.73 -8.50 -2.93
C GLN A 4 22.44 -8.95 -3.60
N LEU A 5 21.31 -8.39 -3.15
CA LEU A 5 20.04 -8.55 -3.84
C LEU A 5 19.98 -7.49 -4.95
N ASP A 6 19.44 -7.86 -6.12
CA ASP A 6 19.37 -6.94 -7.27
C ASP A 6 18.72 -5.61 -6.85
N GLY A 7 19.47 -4.51 -7.06
CA GLY A 7 19.05 -3.15 -6.71
C GLY A 7 19.25 -2.73 -5.25
N GLY A 8 19.81 -3.58 -4.38
CA GLY A 8 20.06 -3.28 -2.96
C GLY A 8 21.52 -3.04 -2.59
N PRO A 9 21.78 -2.53 -1.38
CA PRO A 9 23.13 -2.41 -0.85
C PRO A 9 23.74 -3.81 -0.60
N SER A 10 25.06 -3.89 -0.61
CA SER A 10 25.77 -5.11 -0.22
C SER A 10 25.83 -5.23 1.30
N PHE A 11 25.54 -6.41 1.83
CA PHE A 11 25.63 -6.71 3.26
C PHE A 11 25.99 -8.18 3.48
N ASP A 12 26.45 -8.49 4.70
CA ASP A 12 26.78 -9.85 5.11
C ASP A 12 25.66 -10.44 5.97
N LEU A 13 25.31 -11.70 5.69
CA LEU A 13 24.42 -12.50 6.52
C LEU A 13 25.16 -13.73 7.06
N ASP A 14 24.96 -14.01 8.35
CA ASP A 14 25.18 -15.35 8.90
C ASP A 14 23.89 -16.17 8.71
N ILE A 15 23.99 -17.29 8.00
CA ILE A 15 22.84 -18.07 7.52
C ILE A 15 22.88 -19.45 8.15
N THR A 16 21.88 -19.76 8.97
CA THR A 16 21.63 -21.12 9.47
C THR A 16 20.55 -21.80 8.64
N THR A 17 20.89 -22.88 7.93
CA THR A 17 19.93 -23.67 7.15
C THR A 17 19.53 -24.95 7.89
N PRO A 18 18.23 -25.31 7.96
CA PRO A 18 17.81 -26.60 8.50
C PRO A 18 18.35 -27.75 7.64
N ARG A 19 18.93 -28.78 8.28
CA ARG A 19 19.55 -29.94 7.59
C ARG A 19 18.62 -30.66 6.59
N ALA A 20 17.31 -30.55 6.77
CA ALA A 20 16.31 -31.21 5.92
C ALA A 20 15.96 -30.44 4.63
N ARG A 21 16.51 -29.24 4.39
CA ARG A 21 16.24 -28.47 3.17
C ARG A 21 17.39 -28.58 2.16
N SER A 22 17.08 -29.09 0.97
CA SER A 22 18.02 -29.24 -0.15
C SER A 22 18.23 -27.95 -0.96
N SER A 23 17.30 -26.99 -0.85
CA SER A 23 17.40 -25.65 -1.42
C SER A 23 16.75 -24.63 -0.48
N VAL A 24 17.27 -23.41 -0.49
CA VAL A 24 16.78 -22.31 0.33
C VAL A 24 16.64 -21.05 -0.52
N ASP A 25 15.47 -20.42 -0.47
CA ASP A 25 15.19 -19.14 -1.11
C ASP A 25 15.24 -18.03 -0.05
N ILE A 26 16.12 -17.06 -0.27
CA ILE A 26 16.34 -15.92 0.62
C ILE A 26 15.08 -15.04 0.79
N SER A 27 14.15 -15.05 -0.16
CA SER A 27 12.85 -14.39 -0.01
C SER A 27 11.99 -14.97 1.12
N THR A 28 12.31 -16.18 1.58
CA THR A 28 11.58 -16.86 2.66
C THR A 28 12.27 -16.73 4.02
N PHE A 29 13.39 -16.02 4.09
CA PHE A 29 14.20 -15.98 5.30
C PHE A 29 13.54 -15.13 6.38
N ARG A 30 13.64 -15.62 7.62
CA ARG A 30 13.38 -14.81 8.80
C ARG A 30 14.67 -14.10 9.15
N VAL A 31 14.69 -12.79 8.97
CA VAL A 31 15.88 -11.97 9.22
C VAL A 31 15.85 -11.43 10.64
N GLY A 32 16.97 -11.56 11.35
CA GLY A 32 17.16 -11.12 12.72
C GLY A 32 18.58 -10.60 12.94
N ARG A 33 18.77 -9.80 14.01
CA ARG A 33 20.09 -9.34 14.45
C ARG A 33 20.62 -10.18 15.61
N HIS A 34 21.90 -10.55 15.54
CA HIS A 34 22.58 -11.18 16.67
C HIS A 34 22.55 -10.26 17.89
N GLY A 35 22.15 -10.80 19.04
CA GLY A 35 22.02 -10.02 20.28
C GLY A 35 20.77 -9.13 20.37
N GLY A 36 19.93 -9.08 19.32
CA GLY A 36 18.73 -8.24 19.28
C GLY A 36 18.95 -6.88 18.62
N PRO A 37 17.93 -5.99 18.62
CA PRO A 37 18.02 -4.67 18.01
C PRO A 37 18.91 -3.71 18.81
N ASP A 38 19.67 -2.89 18.08
CA ASP A 38 20.41 -1.75 18.61
C ASP A 38 19.65 -0.42 18.39
N GLU A 39 20.24 0.71 18.81
CA GLU A 39 19.62 2.04 18.68
C GLU A 39 19.40 2.45 17.21
N ALA A 40 20.29 2.06 16.30
CA ALA A 40 20.17 2.38 14.88
C ALA A 40 19.00 1.61 14.25
N ASP A 41 18.82 0.33 14.59
CA ASP A 41 17.66 -0.46 14.17
C ASP A 41 16.35 0.15 14.66
N LEU A 42 16.30 0.65 15.90
CA LEU A 42 15.10 1.26 16.47
C LEU A 42 14.73 2.55 15.76
N ALA A 43 15.70 3.44 15.50
CA ALA A 43 15.48 4.66 14.73
C ALA A 43 15.05 4.35 13.28
N TYR A 44 15.68 3.36 12.64
CA TYR A 44 15.30 2.90 11.31
C TYR A 44 13.86 2.39 11.27
N ARG A 45 13.46 1.57 12.27
CA ARG A 45 12.09 1.05 12.39
C ARG A 45 11.07 2.15 12.57
N GLU A 46 11.34 3.15 13.39
CA GLU A 46 10.42 4.26 13.58
C GLU A 46 10.11 4.95 12.25
N ARG A 47 11.14 5.27 11.46
CA ARG A 47 10.96 5.87 10.12
C ARG A 47 10.24 4.92 9.17
N LEU A 48 10.69 3.67 9.07
CA LEU A 48 10.10 2.67 8.17
C LEU A 48 8.61 2.44 8.49
N TYR A 49 8.27 2.26 9.76
CA TYR A 49 6.90 2.00 10.20
C TYR A 49 6.01 3.22 10.07
N GLY A 50 6.54 4.43 10.28
CA GLY A 50 5.83 5.66 9.98
C GLY A 50 5.38 5.72 8.51
N LEU A 51 6.26 5.38 7.58
CA LEU A 51 5.98 5.38 6.14
C LEU A 51 5.00 4.26 5.73
N ILE A 52 5.19 3.04 6.22
CA ILE A 52 4.23 1.94 5.99
C ILE A 52 2.86 2.32 6.57
N GLY A 53 2.84 2.90 7.76
CA GLY A 53 1.61 3.40 8.41
C GLY A 53 0.91 4.46 7.55
N ALA A 54 1.66 5.40 6.97
CA ALA A 54 1.11 6.40 6.05
C ALA A 54 0.45 5.76 4.82
N ILE A 55 1.08 4.74 4.22
CA ILE A 55 0.51 3.97 3.10
C ILE A 55 -0.79 3.25 3.52
N VAL A 56 -0.80 2.62 4.70
CA VAL A 56 -2.00 1.94 5.23
C VAL A 56 -3.15 2.93 5.41
N VAL A 57 -2.89 4.07 6.04
CA VAL A 57 -3.88 5.13 6.27
C VAL A 57 -4.40 5.66 4.94
N ALA A 58 -3.51 6.03 4.02
CA ALA A 58 -3.89 6.51 2.69
C ALA A 58 -4.75 5.49 1.93
N GLY A 59 -4.41 4.20 2.00
CA GLY A 59 -5.23 3.13 1.44
C GLY A 59 -6.63 3.05 2.05
N GLY A 60 -6.75 3.24 3.36
CA GLY A 60 -8.04 3.35 4.05
C GLY A 60 -8.88 4.55 3.56
N HIS A 61 -8.24 5.70 3.31
CA HIS A 61 -8.91 6.86 2.72
C HIS A 61 -9.42 6.57 1.29
N VAL A 62 -8.61 5.91 0.46
CA VAL A 62 -9.05 5.49 -0.88
C VAL A 62 -10.28 4.57 -0.80
N GLU A 63 -10.22 3.52 0.02
CA GLU A 63 -11.36 2.60 0.16
C GLU A 63 -12.61 3.30 0.69
N ALA A 64 -12.46 4.22 1.66
CA ALA A 64 -13.57 5.01 2.16
C ALA A 64 -14.19 5.91 1.07
N ALA A 65 -13.36 6.61 0.29
CA ALA A 65 -13.81 7.44 -0.82
C ALA A 65 -14.55 6.61 -1.88
N MET A 66 -14.01 5.44 -2.26
CA MET A 66 -14.67 4.52 -3.19
C MET A 66 -16.04 4.06 -2.68
N LYS A 67 -16.14 3.70 -1.40
CA LYS A 67 -17.40 3.29 -0.77
C LYS A 67 -18.44 4.41 -0.79
N ARG A 68 -18.06 5.64 -0.44
CA ARG A 68 -18.93 6.82 -0.50
C ARG A 68 -19.42 7.08 -1.93
N LEU A 69 -18.53 7.03 -2.91
CA LEU A 69 -18.90 7.22 -4.31
C LEU A 69 -19.91 6.18 -4.80
N ILE A 70 -19.71 4.90 -4.44
CA ILE A 70 -20.65 3.85 -4.83
C ILE A 70 -22.03 4.10 -4.20
N LEU A 71 -22.09 4.49 -2.93
CA LEU A 71 -23.34 4.81 -2.24
C LEU A 71 -24.03 6.01 -2.87
N LEU A 72 -23.30 7.10 -3.14
CA LEU A 72 -23.81 8.29 -3.82
C LEU A 72 -24.39 7.95 -5.20
N LEU A 73 -23.64 7.19 -6.02
CA LEU A 73 -24.05 6.81 -7.38
C LEU A 73 -25.22 5.81 -7.43
N ARG A 74 -25.57 5.21 -6.30
CA ARG A 74 -26.73 4.31 -6.14
C ARG A 74 -27.92 4.98 -5.45
N ASP A 75 -27.78 6.24 -5.03
CA ASP A 75 -28.77 6.93 -4.19
C ASP A 75 -29.05 6.17 -2.88
N GLU A 76 -28.02 5.51 -2.33
CA GLU A 76 -28.08 4.76 -1.07
C GLU A 76 -27.45 5.59 0.06
N GLN A 77 -28.22 5.89 1.11
CA GLN A 77 -27.71 6.68 2.25
C GLN A 77 -27.31 5.76 3.42
N GLY A 78 -26.10 5.96 3.96
CA GLY A 78 -25.66 5.41 5.26
C GLY A 78 -25.32 3.91 5.31
N GLY A 79 -25.49 3.15 4.23
CA GLY A 79 -25.29 1.70 4.19
C GLY A 79 -23.86 1.25 3.90
N PHE A 80 -22.85 1.63 4.69
CA PHE A 80 -21.47 1.18 4.45
C PHE A 80 -21.30 -0.35 4.45
N SER A 81 -22.18 -1.08 5.16
CA SER A 81 -22.25 -2.54 5.11
C SER A 81 -22.62 -3.09 3.72
N LEU A 82 -23.34 -2.32 2.89
CA LEU A 82 -23.70 -2.68 1.51
C LEU A 82 -22.49 -2.68 0.56
N VAL A 83 -21.43 -1.97 0.97
CA VAL A 83 -20.18 -1.77 0.22
C VAL A 83 -18.97 -2.29 0.99
N ASP A 84 -19.15 -3.20 1.95
CA ASP A 84 -18.05 -3.90 2.59
C ASP A 84 -17.44 -4.93 1.63
N LYS A 85 -16.45 -4.47 0.86
CA LYS A 85 -15.83 -5.18 -0.26
C LYS A 85 -14.35 -4.88 -0.32
N THR A 86 -13.61 -5.78 -0.97
CA THR A 86 -12.19 -5.56 -1.25
C THR A 86 -12.00 -4.38 -2.21
N TRP A 87 -10.82 -3.75 -2.18
CA TRP A 87 -10.45 -2.70 -3.16
C TRP A 87 -10.75 -3.11 -4.60
N SER A 88 -10.37 -4.34 -5.00
CA SER A 88 -10.64 -4.86 -6.34
C SER A 88 -12.11 -4.83 -6.71
N ASP A 89 -12.99 -5.18 -5.77
CA ASP A 89 -14.42 -5.25 -6.02
C ASP A 89 -15.06 -3.86 -5.99
N LEU A 90 -14.60 -2.96 -5.13
CA LEU A 90 -14.98 -1.54 -5.15
C LEU A 90 -14.61 -0.89 -6.48
N HIS A 91 -13.38 -1.12 -6.96
CA HIS A 91 -12.91 -0.61 -8.24
C HIS A 91 -13.77 -1.10 -9.40
N LYS A 92 -14.08 -2.41 -9.47
CA LYS A 92 -14.97 -2.96 -10.51
C LYS A 92 -16.36 -2.32 -10.50
N LEU A 93 -16.91 -2.06 -9.31
CA LEU A 93 -18.21 -1.39 -9.19
C LEU A 93 -18.15 0.04 -9.72
N LEU A 94 -17.10 0.79 -9.40
CA LEU A 94 -16.91 2.15 -9.91
C LEU A 94 -16.69 2.18 -11.42
N VAL A 95 -15.92 1.24 -11.99
CA VAL A 95 -15.77 1.09 -13.46
C VAL A 95 -17.13 0.81 -14.13
N ALA A 96 -18.00 0.02 -13.49
CA ALA A 96 -19.34 -0.20 -14.02
C ALA A 96 -20.19 1.08 -13.98
N GLN A 97 -20.05 1.91 -12.93
CA GLN A 97 -20.76 3.20 -12.85
C GLN A 97 -20.21 4.23 -13.83
N SER A 98 -18.90 4.29 -14.08
CA SER A 98 -18.28 5.25 -15.01
C SER A 98 -18.67 5.03 -16.47
N ARG A 99 -19.30 3.91 -16.80
CA ARG A 99 -19.84 3.59 -18.13
C ARG A 99 -21.32 3.96 -18.29
N ARG A 100 -21.97 4.42 -17.22
CA ARG A 100 -23.37 4.86 -17.27
C ARG A 100 -23.43 6.32 -17.70
N SER A 101 -24.58 6.74 -18.22
CA SER A 101 -24.84 8.16 -18.56
C SER A 101 -25.11 9.00 -17.31
N ILE A 102 -24.09 9.16 -16.46
CA ILE A 102 -24.11 10.01 -15.27
C ILE A 102 -23.19 11.23 -15.47
N PRO A 103 -23.50 12.42 -14.90
CA PRO A 103 -22.70 13.62 -15.11
C PRO A 103 -21.21 13.46 -14.74
N GLN A 104 -20.91 12.64 -13.73
CA GLN A 104 -19.55 12.40 -13.21
C GLN A 104 -18.80 11.26 -13.94
N ALA A 105 -19.41 10.61 -14.94
CA ALA A 105 -18.90 9.38 -15.56
C ALA A 105 -17.48 9.53 -16.12
N THR A 106 -17.24 10.58 -16.91
CA THR A 106 -15.95 10.83 -17.56
C THR A 106 -14.86 11.11 -16.53
N ALA A 107 -15.11 11.99 -15.56
CA ALA A 107 -14.15 12.32 -14.52
C ALA A 107 -13.81 11.09 -13.64
N LEU A 108 -14.82 10.28 -13.30
CA LEU A 108 -14.60 9.02 -12.59
C LEU A 108 -13.73 8.05 -13.42
N ALA A 109 -13.99 7.90 -14.72
CA ALA A 109 -13.19 7.04 -15.58
C ALA A 109 -11.71 7.48 -15.64
N GLU A 110 -11.46 8.78 -15.82
CA GLU A 110 -10.11 9.35 -15.85
C GLU A 110 -9.36 9.15 -14.53
N ILE A 111 -10.05 9.32 -13.39
CA ILE A 111 -9.46 9.11 -12.07
C ILE A 111 -9.11 7.63 -11.87
N LEU A 112 -10.01 6.71 -12.21
CA LEU A 112 -9.76 5.27 -12.09
C LEU A 112 -8.60 4.84 -13.00
N GLU A 113 -8.54 5.35 -14.23
CA GLU A 113 -7.43 5.10 -15.16
C GLU A 113 -6.11 5.62 -14.60
N TRP A 114 -6.09 6.83 -14.05
CA TRP A 114 -4.90 7.38 -13.39
C TRP A 114 -4.42 6.47 -12.24
N GLY A 115 -5.34 5.92 -11.45
CA GLY A 115 -5.01 4.97 -10.38
C GLY A 115 -4.38 3.67 -10.89
N GLU A 116 -4.85 3.15 -12.02
CA GLU A 116 -4.28 1.96 -12.67
C GLU A 116 -2.91 2.24 -13.31
N VAL A 117 -2.76 3.37 -14.03
CA VAL A 117 -1.49 3.78 -14.64
C VAL A 117 -0.39 3.96 -13.58
N ASN A 118 -0.74 4.45 -12.39
CA ASN A 118 0.19 4.59 -11.27
C ASN A 118 0.32 3.32 -10.41
N GLU A 119 -0.39 2.24 -10.75
CA GLU A 119 -0.36 0.95 -10.06
C GLU A 119 -0.64 1.03 -8.54
N LEU A 120 -1.51 1.95 -8.13
CA LEU A 120 -1.64 2.34 -6.71
C LEU A 120 -2.04 1.18 -5.80
N LYS A 121 -2.93 0.31 -6.29
CA LYS A 121 -3.31 -0.90 -5.56
C LYS A 121 -2.12 -1.82 -5.35
N ARG A 122 -1.30 -2.03 -6.40
CA ARG A 122 -0.11 -2.89 -6.34
C ARG A 122 0.89 -2.32 -5.34
N ARG A 123 1.19 -1.02 -5.40
CA ARG A 123 2.06 -0.30 -4.45
C ARG A 123 1.62 -0.49 -2.99
N ARG A 124 0.34 -0.23 -2.71
CA ARG A 124 -0.27 -0.45 -1.39
C ARG A 124 -0.15 -1.91 -0.95
N ASP A 125 -0.53 -2.85 -1.79
CA ASP A 125 -0.50 -4.27 -1.44
C ASP A 125 0.93 -4.75 -1.20
N ASP A 126 1.89 -4.24 -1.98
CA ASP A 126 3.30 -4.56 -1.82
C ASP A 126 3.90 -4.01 -0.54
N ALA A 127 3.39 -2.90 0.00
CA ALA A 127 3.82 -2.42 1.31
C ALA A 127 3.12 -3.17 2.47
N VAL A 128 1.81 -3.39 2.38
CA VAL A 128 0.99 -3.86 3.51
C VAL A 128 1.06 -5.37 3.72
N HIS A 129 1.24 -6.14 2.66
CA HIS A 129 1.21 -7.61 2.72
C HIS A 129 2.61 -8.24 2.66
N ALA A 130 3.67 -7.48 2.93
CA ALA A 130 5.05 -7.96 2.88
C ALA A 130 5.62 -8.30 4.26
N SER A 131 6.67 -9.12 4.26
CA SER A 131 7.55 -9.31 5.42
C SER A 131 8.76 -8.39 5.28
N TRP A 132 8.78 -7.30 6.04
CA TRP A 132 9.82 -6.28 5.97
C TRP A 132 11.08 -6.68 6.72
N TRP A 133 12.24 -6.38 6.13
CA TRP A 133 13.53 -6.53 6.79
C TRP A 133 13.80 -5.23 7.56
N ASN A 134 13.44 -5.24 8.83
CA ASN A 134 13.36 -4.06 9.68
C ASN A 134 14.67 -3.79 10.46
N TRP A 135 15.80 -3.88 9.77
CA TRP A 135 17.15 -3.82 10.36
C TRP A 135 18.01 -2.81 9.60
N ASP A 136 18.71 -1.94 10.33
CA ASP A 136 19.57 -0.92 9.74
C ASP A 136 20.79 -1.54 9.03
N GLY A 137 21.31 -0.85 8.01
CA GLY A 137 22.44 -1.30 7.18
C GLY A 137 22.10 -2.35 6.13
N VAL A 138 20.88 -2.88 6.18
CA VAL A 138 20.38 -3.90 5.24
C VAL A 138 19.70 -3.26 4.02
N GLY A 139 19.29 -1.99 4.12
CA GLY A 139 18.52 -1.28 3.09
C GLY A 139 17.01 -1.49 3.24
N VAL A 140 16.21 -0.81 2.40
CA VAL A 140 14.74 -0.90 2.47
C VAL A 140 14.26 -2.04 1.59
N MET A 141 14.07 -3.21 2.22
CA MET A 141 13.66 -4.40 1.51
C MET A 141 12.55 -5.16 2.20
N ARG A 142 11.81 -5.90 1.38
CA ARG A 142 10.67 -6.69 1.82
C ARG A 142 10.54 -7.95 1.01
N SER A 143 10.09 -8.99 1.68
CA SER A 143 9.74 -10.26 1.05
C SER A 143 8.24 -10.33 0.80
N ARG A 144 7.86 -10.63 -0.45
CA ARG A 144 6.48 -10.75 -0.90
C ARG A 144 6.16 -12.18 -1.24
N PHE A 145 5.04 -12.66 -0.72
CA PHE A 145 4.49 -13.98 -1.03
C PHE A 145 3.24 -13.80 -1.87
N PHE A 146 3.36 -14.07 -3.17
CA PHE A 146 2.22 -14.01 -4.07
C PHE A 146 1.45 -15.33 -4.05
N ARG A 147 0.14 -15.26 -4.30
CA ARG A 147 -0.69 -16.47 -4.42
C ARG A 147 -0.27 -17.22 -5.69
N LYS A 148 0.27 -18.45 -5.53
CA LYS A 148 0.71 -19.35 -6.63
C LYS A 148 1.98 -18.94 -7.38
N GLN A 149 2.83 -18.08 -6.80
CA GLN A 149 4.17 -17.80 -7.33
C GLN A 149 5.19 -17.94 -6.20
N ASP A 150 6.45 -18.13 -6.56
CA ASP A 150 7.56 -18.13 -5.60
C ASP A 150 7.68 -16.75 -4.91
N GLY A 151 8.30 -16.74 -3.74
CA GLY A 151 8.52 -15.49 -3.01
C GLY A 151 9.48 -14.58 -3.78
N ALA A 152 9.26 -13.27 -3.68
CA ALA A 152 10.13 -12.26 -4.29
C ALA A 152 10.67 -11.32 -3.22
N ASN A 153 11.93 -10.94 -3.33
CA ASN A 153 12.45 -9.78 -2.61
C ASN A 153 12.26 -8.54 -3.45
N ILE A 154 11.64 -7.53 -2.86
CA ILE A 154 11.51 -6.21 -3.45
C ILE A 154 12.41 -5.28 -2.67
N VAL A 155 13.31 -4.62 -3.39
CA VAL A 155 14.16 -3.55 -2.88
C VAL A 155 13.58 -2.22 -3.33
N CYS A 156 13.57 -1.25 -2.42
CA CYS A 156 13.14 0.12 -2.67
C CYS A 156 13.94 1.08 -1.76
N THR A 157 13.51 2.33 -1.69
CA THR A 157 14.05 3.37 -0.81
C THR A 157 12.97 3.86 0.16
N LEU A 158 13.34 4.65 1.17
CA LEU A 158 12.34 5.29 2.04
C LEU A 158 11.55 6.35 1.24
N GLU A 159 12.23 7.01 0.31
CA GLU A 159 11.68 8.01 -0.59
C GLU A 159 10.63 7.40 -1.54
N ASP A 160 10.81 6.15 -1.99
CA ASP A 160 9.79 5.43 -2.75
C ASP A 160 8.52 5.19 -1.91
N LEU A 161 8.65 4.91 -0.61
CA LEU A 161 7.50 4.73 0.29
C LEU A 161 6.80 6.05 0.61
N GLU A 162 7.56 7.13 0.72
CA GLU A 162 7.03 8.49 0.82
C GLU A 162 6.19 8.83 -0.43
N GLU A 163 6.71 8.52 -1.61
CA GLU A 163 6.01 8.71 -2.89
C GLU A 163 4.76 7.83 -3.01
N ASP A 164 4.85 6.55 -2.64
CA ASP A 164 3.70 5.63 -2.61
C ASP A 164 2.56 6.20 -1.74
N ALA A 165 2.89 6.68 -0.53
CA ALA A 165 1.91 7.30 0.36
C ALA A 165 1.31 8.58 -0.26
N ARG A 166 2.14 9.45 -0.83
CA ARG A 166 1.72 10.70 -1.47
C ARG A 166 0.75 10.45 -2.63
N LEU A 167 1.06 9.49 -3.50
CA LEU A 167 0.22 9.12 -4.63
C LEU A 167 -1.13 8.53 -4.17
N LEU A 168 -1.13 7.72 -3.11
CA LEU A 168 -2.37 7.17 -2.54
C LEU A 168 -3.25 8.26 -1.92
N PHE A 169 -2.66 9.23 -1.20
CA PHE A 169 -3.43 10.37 -0.69
C PHE A 169 -4.00 11.23 -1.83
N ALA A 170 -3.20 11.49 -2.86
CA ALA A 170 -3.68 12.21 -4.04
C ALA A 170 -4.81 11.47 -4.75
N TYR A 171 -4.78 10.14 -4.78
CA TYR A 171 -5.86 9.33 -5.33
C TYR A 171 -7.13 9.43 -4.50
N ALA A 172 -7.00 9.32 -3.18
CA ALA A 172 -8.12 9.45 -2.26
C ALA A 172 -8.78 10.83 -2.41
N GLU A 173 -7.98 11.89 -2.50
CA GLU A 173 -8.47 13.25 -2.71
C GLU A 173 -9.20 13.39 -4.05
N LYS A 174 -8.66 12.87 -5.14
CA LYS A 174 -9.33 12.87 -6.46
C LYS A 174 -10.70 12.19 -6.41
N LEU A 175 -10.80 11.05 -5.71
CA LEU A 175 -12.06 10.34 -5.53
C LEU A 175 -13.03 11.12 -4.63
N ASP A 176 -12.57 11.61 -3.48
CA ASP A 176 -13.41 12.39 -2.55
C ASP A 176 -13.87 13.71 -3.18
N LEU A 177 -13.09 14.33 -4.08
CA LEU A 177 -13.51 15.51 -4.84
C LEU A 177 -14.72 15.25 -5.73
N LEU A 178 -14.96 14.03 -6.21
CA LEU A 178 -16.17 13.71 -6.96
C LEU A 178 -17.44 13.69 -6.09
N LEU A 179 -17.30 13.67 -4.76
CA LEU A 179 -18.43 13.72 -3.83
C LEU A 179 -18.98 15.15 -3.63
N GLU A 180 -18.15 16.17 -3.88
CA GLU A 180 -18.41 17.62 -3.67
C GLU A 180 -19.48 17.94 -2.60
N ALA A 181 -20.55 18.65 -2.98
CA ALA A 181 -21.63 19.08 -2.11
C ALA A 181 -22.66 17.96 -1.85
N ASP A 182 -22.57 16.85 -2.56
CA ASP A 182 -23.54 15.75 -2.51
C ASP A 182 -23.28 14.76 -1.37
N TRP A 183 -22.19 14.96 -0.61
CA TRP A 183 -21.86 14.15 0.56
C TRP A 183 -21.66 15.00 1.83
N PRO A 184 -22.11 14.54 3.02
CA PRO A 184 -21.90 15.26 4.28
C PRO A 184 -20.43 15.53 4.59
N GLN A 185 -20.11 16.74 5.04
CA GLN A 185 -18.75 17.18 5.38
C GLN A 185 -18.68 17.76 6.80
N ALA A 186 -17.58 17.47 7.48
CA ALA A 186 -17.18 18.14 8.72
C ALA A 186 -15.83 18.82 8.50
N ARG A 187 -15.66 20.06 8.96
CA ARG A 187 -14.43 20.84 8.79
C ARG A 187 -13.93 21.34 10.14
N LEU A 188 -12.65 21.12 10.40
CA LEU A 188 -11.99 21.72 11.56
C LEU A 188 -11.84 23.24 11.36
N PRO A 189 -11.86 24.05 12.44
CA PRO A 189 -11.61 25.47 12.32
C PRO A 189 -10.19 25.73 11.83
N ARG A 190 -10.00 26.85 11.13
CA ARG A 190 -8.67 27.32 10.73
C ARG A 190 -7.84 27.58 11.99
N ARG A 191 -6.62 27.04 12.06
CA ARG A 191 -5.67 27.39 13.12
C ARG A 191 -5.25 28.85 12.92
N THR A 192 -5.47 29.67 13.95
CA THR A 192 -4.98 31.05 14.06
C THR A 192 -3.52 31.09 14.43
#